data_AF-A0A3R7M4E9-F1
#
_entry.id   AF-A0A3R7M4E9-F1
#
_cell.length_a   1.000
_cell.length_b   1.000
_cell.length_c   1.000
_cell.angle_alpha   90.00
_cell.angle_beta   90.00
_cell.angle_gamma   90.00
#
_symmetry.space_group_name_H-M   'P 1'
#
loop_
_entity.id
_entity.type
_entity.pdbx_description
1 polymer ?
#
loop_
_entity_poly.entity_id
_entity_poly.type
_entity_poly.pdbx_seq_one_letter_code
_entity_poly.pdbx_strand_id
1 'polypeptide(L)'
;MAGFNEDALKKKLDDLNMSQQSIQTVSLWLIHHKKHAHTVVNVWYRELVTASDSRKLTFMYLANDVIQNSKKKEYNREFWELGKFLTTWGVAAG
;
A
#
# COMPACT_ATOMS: atom_id res chain seq x y z
N MET A 1 -13.83 -15.17 -4.88
CA MET A 1 -12.97 -14.07 -4.38
C MET A 1 -11.92 -14.69 -3.48
N ALA A 2 -10.63 -14.49 -3.76
CA ALA A 2 -9.58 -14.97 -2.85
C ALA A 2 -9.71 -14.23 -1.52
N GLY A 3 -9.75 -14.97 -0.40
CA GLY A 3 -9.78 -14.39 0.94
C GLY A 3 -8.49 -13.63 1.23
N PHE A 4 -8.57 -12.63 2.12
CA PHE A 4 -7.39 -11.94 2.61
C PHE A 4 -6.58 -12.86 3.53
N ASN A 5 -5.27 -12.96 3.30
CA ASN A 5 -4.29 -13.49 4.22
C ASN A 5 -2.90 -12.88 3.93
N GLU A 6 -1.95 -13.05 4.84
CA GLU A 6 -0.61 -12.45 4.72
C GLU A 6 0.16 -12.97 3.51
N ASP A 7 0.05 -14.26 3.15
CA ASP A 7 0.76 -14.84 2.00
C ASP A 7 0.25 -14.27 0.66
N ALA A 8 -1.07 -14.07 0.55
CA ALA A 8 -1.69 -13.42 -0.60
C ALA A 8 -1.25 -11.96 -0.73
N LEU A 9 -1.06 -11.25 0.40
CA LEU A 9 -0.51 -9.91 0.40
C LEU A 9 0.96 -9.91 -0.04
N LYS A 10 1.80 -10.77 0.55
CA LYS A 10 3.22 -10.89 0.15
C LYS A 10 3.38 -11.17 -1.33
N LYS A 11 2.63 -12.15 -1.85
CA LYS A 11 2.65 -12.46 -3.29
C LYS A 11 2.28 -11.24 -4.15
N LYS A 12 1.29 -10.45 -3.74
CA LYS A 12 0.93 -9.20 -4.45
C LYS A 12 2.01 -8.14 -4.38
N LEU A 13 2.72 -8.03 -3.27
CA LEU A 13 3.86 -7.13 -3.11
C LEU A 13 5.08 -7.62 -3.91
N ASP A 14 5.24 -8.93 -4.06
CA ASP A 14 6.27 -9.56 -4.89
C ASP A 14 6.08 -9.30 -6.37
N ASP A 15 4.84 -9.46 -6.84
CA ASP A 15 4.43 -9.25 -8.23
C ASP A 15 4.25 -7.75 -8.59
N LEU A 16 4.36 -6.85 -7.60
CA LEU A 16 4.20 -5.40 -7.77
C LEU A 16 5.35 -4.83 -8.63
N ASN A 17 4.99 -3.96 -9.57
CA ASN A 17 5.94 -3.24 -10.41
C ASN A 17 5.51 -1.79 -10.65
N MET A 18 6.36 -1.00 -11.31
CA MET A 18 6.14 0.45 -11.51
C MET A 18 5.03 0.81 -12.50
N SER A 19 4.40 -0.16 -13.17
CA SER A 19 3.26 0.16 -14.06
C SER A 19 2.05 0.63 -13.26
N GLN A 20 1.37 1.66 -13.77
CA GLN A 20 0.16 2.21 -13.15
C GLN A 20 -0.91 1.13 -12.91
N GLN A 21 -1.06 0.19 -13.86
CA GLN A 21 -2.02 -0.91 -13.76
C GLN A 21 -1.71 -1.85 -12.59
N SER A 22 -0.43 -2.21 -12.39
CA SER A 22 -0.01 -3.06 -11.27
C SER A 22 -0.32 -2.38 -9.93
N ILE A 23 0.08 -1.11 -9.79
CA ILE A 23 -0.15 -0.30 -8.60
C ILE A 23 -1.65 -0.17 -8.29
N GLN A 24 -2.46 0.21 -9.26
CA GLN A 24 -3.91 0.40 -9.07
C GLN A 24 -4.61 -0.91 -8.73
N THR A 25 -4.22 -2.03 -9.35
CA THR A 25 -4.81 -3.34 -9.08
C THR A 25 -4.57 -3.76 -7.64
N VAL A 26 -3.33 -3.59 -7.15
CA VAL A 26 -3.00 -3.90 -5.75
C VAL A 26 -3.69 -2.92 -4.81
N SER A 27 -3.66 -1.62 -5.10
CA SER A 27 -4.32 -0.57 -4.31
C SER A 27 -5.82 -0.84 -4.10
N LEU A 28 -6.57 -1.13 -5.17
CA LEU A 28 -7.98 -1.45 -5.10
C LEU A 28 -8.26 -2.72 -4.28
N TRP A 29 -7.38 -3.72 -4.37
CA TRP A 29 -7.48 -4.93 -3.56
C TRP A 29 -7.25 -4.64 -2.07
N LEU A 30 -6.27 -3.80 -1.72
CA LEU A 30 -6.03 -3.36 -0.34
C LEU A 30 -7.19 -2.55 0.23
N ILE A 31 -7.76 -1.63 -0.57
CA ILE A 31 -8.93 -0.83 -0.19
C ILE A 31 -10.17 -1.73 0.01
N HIS A 32 -10.34 -2.74 -0.84
CA HIS A 32 -11.42 -3.73 -0.68
C HIS A 32 -11.29 -4.50 0.64
N HIS A 33 -10.06 -4.83 1.04
CA HIS A 33 -9.74 -5.52 2.30
C HIS A 33 -9.39 -4.57 3.45
N LYS A 34 -9.89 -3.33 3.46
CA LYS A 34 -9.61 -2.31 4.49
C LYS A 34 -9.87 -2.74 5.94
N LYS A 35 -10.70 -3.77 6.18
CA LYS A 35 -10.89 -4.37 7.52
C LYS A 35 -9.59 -4.98 8.09
N HIS A 36 -8.59 -5.23 7.25
CA HIS A 36 -7.29 -5.77 7.60
C HIS A 36 -6.17 -4.72 7.46
N ALA A 37 -6.49 -3.43 7.49
CA ALA A 37 -5.53 -2.35 7.25
C ALA A 37 -4.31 -2.43 8.18
N HIS A 38 -4.47 -2.72 9.47
CA HIS A 38 -3.35 -2.96 10.38
C HIS A 38 -2.36 -4.02 9.85
N THR A 39 -2.85 -5.18 9.43
CA THR A 39 -2.01 -6.26 8.87
C THR A 39 -1.35 -5.82 7.55
N VAL A 40 -2.10 -5.12 6.70
CA VAL A 40 -1.58 -4.57 5.44
C VAL A 40 -0.39 -3.64 5.69
N VAL A 41 -0.54 -2.67 6.60
CA VAL A 41 0.49 -1.69 6.92
C VAL A 41 1.75 -2.37 7.47
N ASN A 42 1.58 -3.32 8.40
CA ASN A 42 2.69 -4.02 9.02
C ASN A 42 3.49 -4.85 8.00
N VAL A 43 2.80 -5.63 7.15
CA VAL A 43 3.46 -6.44 6.12
C VAL A 43 4.14 -5.55 5.08
N TRP A 44 3.45 -4.52 4.58
CA TRP A 44 4.04 -3.55 3.66
C TRP A 44 5.32 -2.92 4.22
N TYR A 45 5.30 -2.53 5.49
CA TYR A 45 6.47 -1.93 6.14
C TYR A 45 7.64 -2.92 6.25
N ARG A 46 7.37 -4.17 6.64
CA ARG A 46 8.40 -5.23 6.70
C ARG A 46 9.05 -5.49 5.34
N GLU A 47 8.26 -5.55 4.27
CA GLU A 47 8.79 -5.73 2.91
C GLU A 47 9.53 -4.48 2.41
N LEU A 48 9.07 -3.28 2.79
CA LEU A 48 9.70 -2.00 2.42
C LEU A 48 11.12 -1.88 2.99
N VAL A 49 11.32 -2.20 4.27
CA VAL A 49 12.61 -2.00 4.94
C VAL A 49 13.72 -2.92 4.38
N THR A 50 13.35 -4.08 3.84
CA THR A 50 14.29 -5.03 3.23
C THR A 50 14.45 -4.87 1.71
N ALA A 51 13.67 -4.00 1.06
CA ALA A 51 13.67 -3.83 -0.38
C ALA A 51 14.87 -3.01 -0.92
N SER A 52 15.19 -3.19 -2.20
CA SER A 52 16.08 -2.28 -2.92
C SER A 52 15.44 -0.91 -3.14
N ASP A 53 16.23 0.13 -3.39
CA ASP A 53 15.71 1.50 -3.48
C ASP A 53 14.67 1.70 -4.61
N SER A 54 14.87 1.04 -5.75
CA SER A 54 13.87 1.04 -6.85
C SER A 54 12.53 0.42 -6.40
N ARG A 55 12.59 -0.66 -5.61
CA ARG A 55 11.40 -1.34 -5.11
C ARG A 55 10.76 -0.59 -3.95
N LYS A 56 11.54 0.08 -3.09
CA LYS A 56 11.02 1.03 -2.09
C LYS A 56 10.19 2.13 -2.75
N LEU A 57 10.68 2.74 -3.83
CA LEU A 57 9.92 3.76 -4.56
C LEU A 57 8.57 3.21 -5.06
N THR A 58 8.57 1.99 -5.60
CA THR A 58 7.33 1.32 -6.06
C THR A 58 6.34 1.12 -4.90
N PHE A 59 6.82 0.71 -3.72
CA PHE A 59 6.00 0.60 -2.52
C PHE A 59 5.45 1.94 -2.03
N MET A 60 6.21 3.03 -2.17
CA MET A 60 5.73 4.36 -1.82
C MET A 60 4.63 4.84 -2.78
N TYR A 61 4.74 4.54 -4.08
CA TYR A 61 3.65 4.83 -5.04
C TYR A 61 2.38 4.04 -4.74
N LEU A 62 2.51 2.76 -4.35
CA LEU A 62 1.38 1.98 -3.88
C LEU A 62 0.71 2.61 -2.66
N ALA A 63 1.50 2.98 -1.64
CA ALA A 63 0.98 3.60 -0.44
C ALA A 63 0.24 4.91 -0.76
N ASN A 64 0.82 5.75 -1.63
CA ASN A 64 0.20 7.00 -2.07
C ASN A 64 -1.16 6.75 -2.76
N ASP A 65 -1.22 5.81 -3.71
CA ASP A 65 -2.47 5.48 -4.42
C ASP A 65 -3.55 4.96 -3.45
N VAL A 66 -3.19 4.11 -2.48
CA VAL A 66 -4.11 3.62 -1.44
C VAL A 66 -4.67 4.78 -0.61
N ILE A 67 -3.84 5.73 -0.20
CA ILE A 67 -4.28 6.88 0.62
C ILE A 67 -5.21 7.78 -0.18
N GLN A 68 -4.84 8.12 -1.42
CA GLN A 68 -5.64 9.01 -2.26
C GLN A 68 -7.00 8.37 -2.62
N ASN A 69 -7.04 7.06 -2.86
CA ASN A 69 -8.26 6.36 -3.25
C ASN A 69 -9.10 5.85 -2.07
N SER A 70 -8.54 5.69 -0.87
CA SER A 70 -9.30 5.34 0.34
C SER A 70 -10.11 6.52 0.89
N LYS A 71 -9.58 7.75 0.81
CA LYS A 71 -10.27 8.99 1.19
C LYS A 71 -11.61 9.18 0.47
N LYS A 72 -11.76 8.69 -0.76
CA LYS A 72 -13.00 8.76 -1.53
C LYS A 72 -14.08 7.78 -1.06
N LYS A 73 -13.75 6.78 -0.22
CA LYS A 73 -14.65 5.64 0.07
C LYS A 73 -14.92 5.33 1.55
N GLU A 74 -14.13 5.79 2.51
CA GLU A 74 -14.40 5.87 3.98
C GLU A 74 -13.07 6.06 4.72
N TYR A 75 -13.08 6.77 5.84
CA TYR A 75 -11.88 7.04 6.65
C TYR A 75 -11.40 5.77 7.38
N ASN A 76 -10.32 5.15 6.88
CA ASN A 76 -9.57 4.16 7.65
C ASN A 76 -8.35 4.84 8.31
N ARG A 77 -8.24 4.74 9.64
CA ARG A 77 -7.23 5.43 10.44
C ARG A 77 -5.81 4.99 10.10
N GLU A 78 -5.58 3.69 9.88
CA GLU A 78 -4.24 3.18 9.60
C GLU A 78 -3.69 3.68 8.27
N PHE A 79 -4.53 3.75 7.23
CA PHE A 79 -4.14 4.37 5.95
C PHE A 79 -3.85 5.87 6.09
N TRP A 80 -4.51 6.58 7.02
CA TRP A 80 -4.19 7.98 7.26
C TRP A 80 -2.84 8.17 7.98
N GLU A 81 -2.51 7.31 8.95
CA GLU A 81 -1.19 7.32 9.60
C GLU A 81 -0.07 6.96 8.62
N LEU A 82 -0.31 6.06 7.66
CA LEU A 82 0.59 5.85 6.53
C LEU A 82 0.82 7.15 5.73
N GLY A 83 -0.21 7.96 5.55
CA GLY A 83 -0.09 9.26 4.87
C GLY A 83 0.86 10.21 5.57
N LYS A 84 0.78 10.32 6.90
CA LYS A 84 1.74 11.13 7.67
C LYS A 84 3.16 10.62 7.49
N PHE A 85 3.35 9.31 7.53
CA PHE A 85 4.65 8.68 7.30
C PHE A 85 5.22 9.05 5.91
N LEU A 86 4.39 9.00 4.85
CA LEU A 86 4.82 9.40 3.50
C LEU A 86 5.16 10.89 3.39
N THR A 87 4.45 11.76 4.12
CA THR A 87 4.77 13.20 4.16
C THR A 87 6.13 13.45 4.79
N THR A 88 6.48 12.71 5.85
CA THR A 88 7.82 12.78 6.47
C THR A 88 8.93 12.35 5.51
N TRP A 89 8.63 11.45 4.57
CA TRP A 89 9.56 10.98 3.53
C TRP A 89 9.59 11.84 2.25
N GLY A 90 8.82 12.93 2.19
CA GLY A 90 8.79 13.84 1.03
C GLY A 90 8.16 13.25 -0.23
N VAL A 91 7.44 12.13 -0.13
CA VAL A 91 6.83 11.44 -1.29
C VAL A 91 5.40 11.90 -1.55
N ALA A 92 4.72 12.46 -0.54
CA ALA A 92 3.39 13.03 -0.68
C ALA A 92 3.46 14.54 -0.95
N ALA A 93 3.61 14.92 -2.22
CA ALA A 93 3.33 16.27 -2.70
C ALA A 93 2.17 16.19 -3.72
N GLY A 94 1.00 16.70 -3.33
CA GLY A 94 -0.25 16.67 -4.13
C GLY A 94 -1.43 16.13 -3.35
#